data_AF-A0A836Q7H6-F1
#
_entry.id   AF-A0A836Q7H6-F1
#
_cell.length_a   1.000
_cell.length_b   1.000
_cell.length_c   1.000
_cell.angle_alpha   90.00
_cell.angle_beta   90.00
_cell.angle_gamma   90.00
#
_symmetry.space_group_name_H-M   'P 1'
#
loop_
_entity.id
_entity.type
_entity.pdbx_description
1 polymer ?
#
loop_
_entity_poly.entity_id
_entity_poly.type
_entity_poly.pdbx_seq_one_letter_code
_entity_poly.pdbx_strand_id
1 'polypeptide(L)'
;MKSKTQMAITGFVRRASQLTMLSSALVLVSFFQMSTPAFAADPVVCLNTTKGPIYIRVFLSMVPNTAGAFLDLVQRGFYSGSAFHRVESWCIQGGGPNGNPNGVFVHPESGQVRRLRLEINRNLSHSGPGVVAMARTQDRNSASCQFYITKQQSRFLDGNYAIFGGVVQGMNTVYSIRPGDGILGAEIVSDGASPAPQEQQVEEPPPPTPQPRSRRGTRSSQTSPVQQEKPQDSGF
;
A
#
# COMPACT_ATOMS: atom_id res chain seq x y z
N MET A 1 -72.67 55.39 -11.58
CA MET A 1 -71.65 56.05 -12.41
C MET A 1 -70.67 54.99 -12.91
N LYS A 2 -70.60 54.81 -14.24
CA LYS A 2 -69.56 54.12 -15.07
C LYS A 2 -69.29 52.64 -14.71
N SER A 3 -69.89 51.60 -15.32
CA SER A 3 -70.08 51.23 -16.74
C SER A 3 -68.88 51.48 -17.65
N LYS A 4 -68.18 50.40 -18.03
CA LYS A 4 -67.57 50.24 -19.35
C LYS A 4 -67.62 48.77 -19.80
N THR A 5 -68.71 48.49 -20.51
CA THR A 5 -68.83 47.46 -21.56
C THR A 5 -67.91 47.80 -22.72
N GLN A 6 -67.20 46.81 -23.29
CA GLN A 6 -67.01 46.73 -24.74
C GLN A 6 -67.11 45.26 -25.20
N MET A 7 -68.06 45.07 -26.10
CA MET A 7 -68.37 43.91 -26.95
C MET A 7 -67.54 44.15 -28.24
N ALA A 8 -67.01 43.17 -28.97
CA ALA A 8 -67.77 42.38 -29.93
C ALA A 8 -66.82 41.62 -30.89
N ILE A 9 -67.20 40.37 -31.20
CA ILE A 9 -67.40 39.75 -32.54
C ILE A 9 -66.18 39.71 -33.48
N THR A 10 -65.70 38.54 -33.93
CA THR A 10 -66.03 37.85 -35.22
C THR A 10 -65.11 36.60 -35.33
N GLY A 11 -65.39 35.43 -35.89
CA GLY A 11 -66.53 34.78 -36.54
C GLY A 11 -66.19 33.30 -36.84
N PHE A 12 -67.22 32.55 -37.28
CA PHE A 12 -67.25 31.43 -38.26
C PHE A 12 -66.08 30.40 -38.26
N VAL A 13 -66.26 29.08 -38.08
CA VAL A 13 -66.82 28.11 -39.06
C VAL A 13 -66.93 26.69 -38.44
N ARG A 14 -68.06 26.03 -38.72
CA ARG A 14 -68.42 24.59 -38.92
C ARG A 14 -67.54 23.43 -38.40
N ARG A 15 -68.24 22.54 -37.67
CA ARG A 15 -68.24 21.04 -37.66
C ARG A 15 -67.05 20.27 -38.27
N ALA A 16 -66.48 19.35 -37.48
CA ALA A 16 -66.16 17.97 -37.88
C ALA A 16 -65.78 17.19 -36.60
N SER A 17 -66.62 16.24 -36.16
CA SER A 17 -66.43 14.79 -36.37
C SER A 17 -65.25 14.20 -35.57
N GLN A 18 -65.65 13.49 -34.51
CA GLN A 18 -65.04 12.31 -33.89
C GLN A 18 -63.61 11.93 -34.29
N LEU A 19 -62.73 11.81 -33.30
CA LEU A 19 -61.81 10.67 -33.23
C LEU A 19 -61.34 10.46 -31.78
N THR A 20 -61.84 9.41 -31.14
CA THR A 20 -61.28 8.83 -29.92
C THR A 20 -59.84 8.41 -30.19
N MET A 21 -58.87 9.14 -29.64
CA MET A 21 -57.48 8.73 -29.58
C MET A 21 -57.15 8.33 -28.15
N LEU A 22 -57.02 7.03 -27.94
CA LEU A 22 -56.44 6.41 -26.75
C LEU A 22 -54.98 6.88 -26.63
N SER A 23 -54.69 7.87 -25.80
CA SER A 23 -53.31 8.23 -25.46
C SER A 23 -52.84 7.38 -24.29
N SER A 24 -52.06 6.36 -24.63
CA SER A 24 -51.23 5.57 -23.73
C SER A 24 -50.47 6.47 -22.75
N ALA A 25 -50.70 6.30 -21.45
CA ALA A 25 -49.92 6.97 -20.42
C ALA A 25 -48.51 6.39 -20.42
N LEU A 26 -47.59 7.07 -21.11
CA LEU A 26 -46.16 6.81 -21.03
C LEU A 26 -45.68 7.21 -19.63
N VAL A 27 -45.66 6.25 -18.71
CA VAL A 27 -45.02 6.41 -17.40
C VAL A 27 -43.52 6.52 -17.65
N LEU A 28 -43.00 7.75 -17.66
CA LEU A 28 -41.57 8.01 -17.54
C LEU A 28 -41.12 7.55 -16.15
N VAL A 29 -40.75 6.27 -16.05
CA VAL A 29 -40.01 5.75 -14.90
C VAL A 29 -38.63 6.40 -14.95
N SER A 30 -38.48 7.54 -14.26
CA SER A 30 -37.18 8.09 -13.96
C SER A 30 -36.43 7.06 -13.12
N PHE A 31 -35.55 6.30 -13.77
CA PHE A 31 -34.54 5.49 -13.09
C PHE A 31 -33.64 6.46 -12.32
N PHE A 32 -34.04 6.78 -11.09
CA PHE A 32 -33.12 7.35 -10.12
C PHE A 32 -32.11 6.25 -9.83
N GLN A 33 -30.99 6.29 -10.54
CA GLN A 33 -29.84 5.44 -10.30
C GLN A 33 -29.38 5.73 -8.87
N MET A 34 -29.88 4.95 -7.90
CA MET A 34 -29.26 4.88 -6.59
C MET A 34 -27.93 4.19 -6.81
N SER A 35 -26.86 4.98 -7.00
CA SER A 35 -25.50 4.50 -6.88
C SER A 35 -25.39 3.83 -5.52
N THR A 36 -25.31 2.50 -5.49
CA THR A 36 -24.91 1.79 -4.29
C THR A 36 -23.56 2.36 -3.88
N PRO A 37 -23.36 2.88 -2.65
CA PRO A 37 -22.03 3.22 -2.21
C PRO A 37 -21.23 1.92 -2.24
N ALA A 38 -20.30 1.80 -3.20
CA ALA A 38 -19.25 0.81 -3.09
C ALA A 38 -18.55 1.11 -1.76
N PHE A 39 -18.48 0.13 -0.86
CA PHE A 39 -17.49 0.20 0.20
C PHE A 39 -16.14 0.28 -0.52
N ALA A 40 -15.59 1.49 -0.62
CA ALA A 40 -14.31 1.70 -1.27
C ALA A 40 -13.30 0.78 -0.57
N ALA A 41 -12.61 -0.05 -1.34
CA ALA A 41 -11.56 -0.89 -0.81
C ALA A 41 -10.52 -0.02 -0.09
N ASP A 42 -9.90 -0.56 0.97
CA ASP A 42 -8.84 0.15 1.69
C ASP A 42 -7.75 0.61 0.70
N PRO A 43 -7.38 1.91 0.70
CA PRO A 43 -6.36 2.43 -0.21
C PRO A 43 -5.01 1.74 -0.02
N VAL A 44 -4.24 1.60 -1.10
CA VAL A 44 -2.84 1.19 -1.04
C VAL A 44 -1.96 2.39 -1.36
N VAL A 45 -0.96 2.63 -0.51
CA VAL A 45 0.06 3.65 -0.70
C VAL A 45 1.39 2.98 -1.07
N CYS A 46 1.98 3.40 -2.18
CA CYS A 46 3.37 3.11 -2.51
C CYS A 46 4.26 4.15 -1.83
N LEU A 47 5.06 3.73 -0.85
CA LEU A 47 6.09 4.52 -0.21
C LEU A 47 7.42 4.24 -0.93
N ASN A 48 7.85 5.15 -1.79
CA ASN A 48 9.10 4.99 -2.53
C ASN A 48 10.27 5.41 -1.64
N THR A 49 11.27 4.54 -1.46
CA THR A 49 12.41 4.77 -0.57
C THR A 49 13.73 4.59 -1.31
N THR A 50 14.85 5.02 -0.70
CA THR A 50 16.20 4.77 -1.21
C THR A 50 16.57 3.28 -1.28
N LYS A 51 15.79 2.38 -0.67
CA LYS A 51 15.96 0.92 -0.68
C LYS A 51 14.89 0.19 -1.51
N GLY A 52 14.10 0.93 -2.27
CA GLY A 52 13.00 0.40 -3.09
C GLY A 52 11.61 0.72 -2.52
N PRO A 53 10.55 0.25 -3.19
CA PRO A 53 9.17 0.56 -2.81
C PRO A 53 8.66 -0.31 -1.65
N ILE A 54 7.84 0.28 -0.78
CA ILE A 54 7.05 -0.40 0.24
C ILE A 54 5.58 -0.10 -0.03
N TYR A 55 4.74 -1.12 -0.19
CA TYR A 55 3.31 -0.95 -0.41
C TYR A 55 2.57 -1.17 0.90
N ILE A 56 1.78 -0.18 1.31
CA ILE A 56 1.05 -0.15 2.58
C ILE A 56 -0.44 -0.12 2.28
N ARG A 57 -1.19 -1.15 2.70
CA ARG A 57 -2.65 -1.09 2.77
C ARG A 57 -3.05 -0.22 3.96
N VAL A 58 -3.89 0.77 3.74
CA VAL A 58 -4.32 1.77 4.74
C VAL A 58 -5.75 1.47 5.18
N PHE A 59 -5.94 1.15 6.47
CA PHE A 59 -7.21 0.70 7.05
C PHE A 59 -8.18 1.86 7.32
N LEU A 60 -8.55 2.59 6.26
CA LEU A 60 -9.36 3.81 6.34
C LEU A 60 -10.73 3.57 7.00
N SER A 61 -11.32 2.40 6.77
CA SER A 61 -12.60 2.01 7.38
C SER A 61 -12.50 1.71 8.88
N MET A 62 -11.32 1.32 9.38
CA MET A 62 -11.13 0.86 10.77
C MET A 62 -10.64 1.96 11.71
N VAL A 63 -9.84 2.90 11.19
CA VAL A 63 -9.24 4.03 11.94
C VAL A 63 -9.26 5.32 11.10
N PRO A 64 -10.46 5.84 10.76
CA PRO A 64 -10.63 6.87 9.75
C PRO A 64 -9.89 8.18 10.04
N ASN A 65 -9.72 8.57 11.31
CA ASN A 65 -9.04 9.81 11.63
C ASN A 65 -7.53 9.70 11.40
N THR A 66 -6.92 8.60 11.84
CA THR A 66 -5.49 8.35 11.70
C THR A 66 -5.12 8.04 10.26
N ALA A 67 -5.87 7.14 9.61
CA ALA A 67 -5.67 6.80 8.21
C ALA A 67 -5.92 7.99 7.29
N GLY A 68 -6.99 8.75 7.52
CA GLY A 68 -7.29 9.96 6.75
C GLY A 68 -6.20 11.02 6.88
N ALA A 69 -5.66 11.23 8.09
CA ALA A 69 -4.55 12.16 8.30
C ALA A 69 -3.26 11.73 7.59
N PHE A 70 -2.98 10.43 7.50
CA PHE A 70 -1.86 9.90 6.72
C PHE A 70 -2.07 10.11 5.22
N LEU A 71 -3.25 9.76 4.69
CA LEU A 71 -3.58 9.89 3.27
C LEU A 71 -3.58 11.36 2.81
N ASP A 72 -4.07 12.28 3.65
CA ASP A 72 -3.99 13.72 3.39
C ASP A 72 -2.52 14.18 3.23
N LEU A 73 -1.59 13.69 4.06
CA LEU A 73 -0.17 14.02 3.91
C LEU A 73 0.47 13.40 2.67
N VAL A 74 0.07 12.18 2.31
CA VAL A 74 0.47 11.53 1.06
C VAL A 74 0.04 12.39 -0.13
N GLN A 75 -1.23 12.82 -0.19
CA GLN A 75 -1.74 13.67 -1.26
C GLN A 75 -1.04 15.02 -1.35
N ARG A 76 -0.57 15.57 -0.22
CA ARG A 76 0.22 16.81 -0.17
C ARG A 76 1.69 16.63 -0.57
N GLY A 77 2.15 15.40 -0.84
CA GLY A 77 3.55 15.10 -1.09
C GLY A 77 4.46 15.29 0.13
N PHE A 78 3.89 15.36 1.35
CA PHE A 78 4.59 15.74 2.58
C PHE A 78 5.77 14.83 2.92
N TYR A 79 5.67 13.55 2.58
CA TYR A 79 6.66 12.55 2.95
C TYR A 79 7.92 12.57 2.06
N SER A 80 7.91 13.28 0.94
CA SER A 80 9.11 13.42 0.10
C SER A 80 10.23 14.13 0.85
N GLY A 81 11.45 13.55 0.81
CA GLY A 81 12.61 14.07 1.53
C GLY A 81 12.61 13.78 3.04
N SER A 82 11.62 13.05 3.55
CA SER A 82 11.64 12.54 4.93
C SER A 82 12.66 11.40 5.06
N ALA A 83 13.11 11.10 6.29
CA ALA A 83 14.06 10.01 6.56
C ALA A 83 13.54 9.03 7.61
N PHE A 84 14.05 7.80 7.56
CA PHE A 84 13.95 6.85 8.66
C PHE A 84 15.05 7.15 9.69
N HIS A 85 14.70 7.99 10.66
CA HIS A 85 15.65 8.50 11.67
C HIS A 85 15.87 7.53 12.83
N ARG A 86 14.94 6.59 13.05
CA ARG A 86 15.05 5.57 14.09
C ARG A 86 14.86 4.20 13.49
N VAL A 87 15.89 3.37 13.58
CA VAL A 87 15.91 1.99 13.09
C VAL A 87 16.35 1.11 14.24
N GLU A 88 15.48 0.20 14.65
CA GLU A 88 15.72 -0.75 15.72
C GLU A 88 15.61 -2.19 15.19
N SER A 89 15.87 -3.16 16.06
CA SER A 89 15.65 -4.57 15.74
C SER A 89 14.19 -4.83 15.37
N TRP A 90 13.25 -4.15 16.04
CA TRP A 90 11.81 -4.42 15.92
C TRP A 90 11.02 -3.44 15.05
N CYS A 91 11.58 -2.29 14.63
CA CYS A 91 10.90 -1.37 13.71
C CYS A 91 11.85 -0.45 12.93
N ILE A 92 11.28 0.19 11.91
CA ILE A 92 11.77 1.43 11.33
C ILE A 92 10.75 2.54 11.59
N GLN A 93 11.21 3.74 11.96
CA GLN A 93 10.38 4.91 12.24
C GLN A 93 10.88 6.11 11.42
N GLY A 94 9.93 6.83 10.81
CA GLY A 94 10.19 7.95 9.91
C GLY A 94 8.97 8.87 9.73
N GLY A 95 8.98 9.64 8.64
CA GLY A 95 7.86 10.53 8.27
C GLY A 95 7.85 11.90 8.99
N GLY A 96 8.99 12.30 9.55
CA GLY A 96 9.17 13.66 10.06
C GLY A 96 9.51 14.64 8.92
N PRO A 97 8.96 15.87 8.92
CA PRO A 97 9.15 16.85 7.85
C PRO A 97 10.63 17.16 7.65
N ASN A 98 11.08 17.15 6.39
CA ASN A 98 12.47 17.45 6.01
C ASN A 98 13.49 16.61 6.80
N GLY A 99 13.14 15.38 7.16
CA GLY A 99 14.01 14.48 7.93
C GLY A 99 14.13 14.82 9.42
N ASN A 100 13.39 15.80 9.94
CA ASN A 100 13.44 16.19 11.35
C ASN A 100 12.84 15.09 12.25
N PRO A 101 13.64 14.43 13.13
CA PRO A 101 13.16 13.35 14.01
C PRO A 101 12.14 13.83 15.05
N ASN A 102 12.06 15.12 15.33
CA ASN A 102 11.09 15.72 16.25
C ASN A 102 10.00 16.53 15.54
N GLY A 103 10.00 16.52 14.19
CA GLY A 103 9.10 17.34 13.41
C GLY A 103 7.65 16.84 13.48
N VAL A 104 6.73 17.78 13.33
CA VAL A 104 5.27 17.59 13.34
C VAL A 104 4.68 18.26 12.10
N PHE A 105 3.48 17.84 11.70
CA PHE A 105 2.75 18.56 10.67
C PHE A 105 2.13 19.84 11.24
N VAL A 106 2.35 20.94 10.54
CA VAL A 106 1.78 22.26 10.81
C VAL A 106 0.92 22.65 9.61
N HIS A 107 -0.33 23.01 9.86
CA HIS A 107 -1.22 23.48 8.82
C HIS A 107 -0.66 24.78 8.21
N PRO A 108 -0.43 24.84 6.88
CA PRO A 108 0.20 26.01 6.25
C PRO A 108 -0.66 27.27 6.35
N GLU A 109 -1.99 27.13 6.38
CA GLU A 109 -2.93 28.25 6.43
C GLU A 109 -3.04 28.86 7.83
N SER A 110 -3.08 28.04 8.88
CA SER A 110 -3.32 28.49 10.24
C SER A 110 -2.07 28.56 11.11
N GLY A 111 -0.96 27.95 10.69
CA GLY A 111 0.23 27.76 11.50
C GLY A 111 0.03 26.82 12.70
N GLN A 112 -1.11 26.13 12.80
CA GLN A 112 -1.42 25.26 13.94
C GLN A 112 -0.85 23.85 13.73
N VAL A 113 -0.30 23.26 14.79
CA VAL A 113 0.16 21.88 14.78
C VAL A 113 -1.03 20.93 14.75
N ARG A 114 -1.05 19.99 13.81
CA ARG A 114 -2.05 18.91 13.81
C ARG A 114 -1.67 17.85 14.82
N ARG A 115 -2.60 17.58 15.74
CA ARG A 115 -2.50 16.48 16.72
C ARG A 115 -3.67 15.53 16.55
N LEU A 116 -3.37 14.23 16.59
CA LEU A 116 -4.34 13.16 16.46
C LEU A 116 -4.59 12.55 17.83
N ARG A 117 -5.88 12.46 18.20
CA ARG A 117 -6.31 11.66 19.34
C ARG A 117 -5.98 10.19 19.07
N LEU A 118 -5.61 9.45 20.12
CA LEU A 118 -5.35 8.03 19.99
C LEU A 118 -6.61 7.28 19.55
N GLU A 119 -6.53 6.64 18.38
CA GLU A 119 -7.61 5.87 17.77
C GLU A 119 -7.26 4.38 17.81
N ILE A 120 -7.90 3.63 18.70
CA ILE A 120 -7.67 2.19 18.88
C ILE A 120 -8.82 1.40 18.28
N ASN A 121 -8.49 0.47 17.40
CA ASN A 121 -9.40 -0.59 16.95
C ASN A 121 -8.97 -1.93 17.56
N ARG A 122 -9.89 -2.62 18.24
CA ARG A 122 -9.59 -3.87 18.97
C ARG A 122 -9.26 -5.06 18.04
N ASN A 123 -9.60 -4.94 16.76
CA ASN A 123 -9.29 -5.96 15.76
C ASN A 123 -7.87 -5.81 15.19
N LEU A 124 -7.16 -4.73 15.53
CA LEU A 124 -5.80 -4.46 15.10
C LEU A 124 -4.82 -4.71 16.26
N SER A 125 -3.74 -5.42 15.97
CA SER A 125 -2.68 -5.76 16.92
C SER A 125 -1.32 -5.78 16.21
N HIS A 126 -0.25 -5.50 16.95
CA HIS A 126 1.14 -5.64 16.50
C HIS A 126 1.55 -7.12 16.50
N SER A 127 0.74 -7.98 15.87
CA SER A 127 0.86 -9.44 15.90
C SER A 127 2.00 -9.99 15.04
N GLY A 128 2.68 -9.15 14.26
CA GLY A 128 3.75 -9.59 13.36
C GLY A 128 4.51 -8.44 12.71
N PRO A 129 5.43 -8.79 11.80
CA PRO A 129 6.11 -7.80 10.95
C PRO A 129 5.14 -7.11 9.99
N GLY A 130 5.51 -5.92 9.54
CA GLY A 130 4.75 -5.15 8.54
C GLY A 130 3.57 -4.36 9.11
N VAL A 131 3.37 -4.31 10.42
CA VAL A 131 2.32 -3.49 11.03
C VAL A 131 2.75 -2.02 10.98
N VAL A 132 1.87 -1.16 10.46
CA VAL A 132 2.11 0.28 10.31
C VAL A 132 1.25 1.05 11.32
N ALA A 133 1.91 1.84 12.16
CA ALA A 133 1.25 2.58 13.23
C ALA A 133 1.84 3.98 13.42
N MET A 134 1.01 4.88 13.95
CA MET A 134 1.37 6.28 14.12
C MET A 134 2.26 6.46 15.35
N ALA A 135 3.40 7.13 15.19
CA ALA A 135 4.28 7.47 16.30
C ALA A 135 3.71 8.67 17.09
N ARG A 136 4.05 8.72 18.38
CA ARG A 136 3.64 9.78 19.31
C ARG A 136 4.72 10.03 20.36
N THR A 137 4.59 11.15 21.06
CA THR A 137 5.35 11.43 22.27
C THR A 137 4.72 10.70 23.46
N GLN A 138 5.10 11.06 24.68
CA GLN A 138 4.51 10.51 25.90
C GLN A 138 3.00 10.76 25.99
N ASP A 139 2.52 11.90 25.48
CA ASP A 139 1.09 12.18 25.42
C ASP A 139 0.42 11.28 24.37
N ARG A 140 -0.62 10.57 24.80
CA ARG A 140 -1.39 9.62 23.96
C ARG A 140 -2.04 10.32 22.75
N ASN A 141 -2.37 11.61 22.86
CA ASN A 141 -3.07 12.37 21.83
C ASN A 141 -2.12 13.29 21.04
N SER A 142 -0.83 12.95 20.96
CA SER A 142 0.18 13.82 20.36
C SER A 142 0.61 13.42 18.95
N ALA A 143 0.08 12.34 18.39
CA ALA A 143 0.46 11.87 17.05
C ALA A 143 0.23 12.96 16.00
N SER A 144 1.03 13.00 14.92
CA SER A 144 0.95 14.08 13.92
C SER A 144 1.19 13.62 12.49
N CYS A 145 2.43 13.21 12.17
CA CYS A 145 2.84 12.79 10.82
C CYS A 145 3.80 11.60 10.80
N GLN A 146 4.54 11.38 11.88
CA GLN A 146 5.52 10.29 11.97
C GLN A 146 4.84 8.95 12.18
N PHE A 147 5.37 7.92 11.54
CA PHE A 147 4.88 6.54 11.63
C PHE A 147 6.05 5.57 11.82
N TYR A 148 5.73 4.35 12.22
CA TYR A 148 6.67 3.23 12.23
C TYR A 148 6.10 1.99 11.55
N ILE A 149 7.00 1.14 11.08
CA ILE A 149 6.71 -0.17 10.49
C ILE A 149 7.43 -1.23 11.31
N THR A 150 6.71 -2.25 11.78
CA THR A 150 7.31 -3.34 12.58
C THR A 150 8.14 -4.29 11.70
N LYS A 151 9.25 -4.79 12.25
CA LYS A 151 10.10 -5.84 11.69
C LYS A 151 9.86 -7.21 12.34
N GLN A 152 9.11 -7.25 13.44
CA GLN A 152 8.75 -8.46 14.16
C GLN A 152 7.45 -8.22 14.95
N GLN A 153 6.94 -9.26 15.62
CA GLN A 153 5.81 -9.11 16.55
C GLN A 153 6.18 -8.17 17.72
N SER A 154 5.33 -7.19 17.99
CA SER A 154 5.57 -6.13 18.99
C SER A 154 4.32 -5.82 19.82
N ARG A 155 3.61 -6.85 20.30
CA ARG A 155 2.34 -6.73 21.04
C ARG A 155 2.40 -5.87 22.32
N PHE A 156 3.59 -5.60 22.85
CA PHE A 156 3.78 -4.65 23.95
C PHE A 156 3.33 -3.21 23.60
N LEU A 157 3.12 -2.91 22.32
CA LEU A 157 2.61 -1.63 21.81
C LEU A 157 1.08 -1.58 21.68
N ASP A 158 0.39 -2.72 21.83
CA ASP A 158 -1.07 -2.79 21.64
C ASP A 158 -1.81 -1.87 22.61
N GLY A 159 -2.87 -1.20 22.12
CA GLY A 159 -3.66 -0.23 22.88
C GLY A 159 -2.96 1.11 23.16
N ASN A 160 -1.69 1.26 22.79
CA ASN A 160 -0.89 2.45 23.03
C ASN A 160 -0.60 3.29 21.78
N TYR A 161 -0.75 2.70 20.59
CA TYR A 161 -0.48 3.32 19.30
C TYR A 161 -1.58 2.97 18.30
N ALA A 162 -1.96 3.95 17.46
CA ALA A 162 -2.97 3.75 16.43
C ALA A 162 -2.35 3.00 15.25
N ILE A 163 -2.74 1.74 15.08
CA ILE A 163 -2.41 0.94 13.89
C ILE A 163 -3.34 1.41 12.77
N PHE A 164 -2.76 1.85 11.64
CA PHE A 164 -3.52 2.38 10.51
C PHE A 164 -3.23 1.70 9.19
N GLY A 165 -2.29 0.76 9.15
CA GLY A 165 -2.03 0.00 7.94
C GLY A 165 -1.18 -1.24 8.16
N GLY A 166 -0.97 -1.94 7.05
CA GLY A 166 -0.10 -3.11 6.98
C GLY A 166 0.66 -3.12 5.66
N VAL A 167 1.94 -3.50 5.72
CA VAL A 167 2.76 -3.72 4.52
C VAL A 167 2.22 -4.94 3.79
N VAL A 168 1.85 -4.75 2.53
CA VAL A 168 1.38 -5.81 1.62
C VAL A 168 2.47 -6.27 0.64
N GLN A 169 3.47 -5.42 0.37
CA GLN A 169 4.65 -5.75 -0.44
C GLN A 169 5.84 -4.89 -0.02
N GLY A 170 7.07 -5.41 -0.15
CA GLY A 170 8.29 -4.67 0.17
C GLY A 170 8.82 -4.88 1.59
N MET A 171 8.47 -5.98 2.26
CA MET A 171 9.06 -6.30 3.56
C MET A 171 10.58 -6.47 3.52
N ASN A 172 11.15 -6.98 2.42
CA ASN A 172 12.61 -7.03 2.24
C ASN A 172 13.23 -5.63 2.25
N THR A 173 12.55 -4.65 1.62
CA THR A 173 12.93 -3.24 1.72
C THR A 173 12.90 -2.78 3.17
N VAL A 174 11.80 -3.00 3.91
CA VAL A 174 11.69 -2.68 5.35
C VAL A 174 12.88 -3.23 6.16
N TYR A 175 13.29 -4.47 5.91
CA TYR A 175 14.42 -5.08 6.62
C TYR A 175 15.78 -4.47 6.27
N SER A 176 15.94 -3.95 5.05
CA SER A 176 17.18 -3.37 4.54
C SER A 176 17.40 -1.90 4.88
N ILE A 177 16.36 -1.20 5.33
CA ILE A 177 16.43 0.21 5.77
C ILE A 177 17.40 0.36 6.94
N ARG A 178 18.25 1.39 6.85
CA ARG A 178 19.23 1.82 7.85
C ARG A 178 18.97 3.27 8.26
N PRO A 179 19.51 3.73 9.40
CA PRO A 179 19.42 5.14 9.78
C PRO A 179 19.89 6.07 8.65
N GLY A 180 19.07 7.05 8.30
CA GLY A 180 19.36 8.02 7.24
C GLY A 180 18.85 7.64 5.86
N ASP A 181 18.36 6.41 5.64
CA ASP A 181 17.65 6.07 4.42
C ASP A 181 16.37 6.93 4.28
N GLY A 182 16.12 7.36 3.04
CA GLY A 182 15.14 8.40 2.73
C GLY A 182 13.84 7.86 2.15
N ILE A 183 12.77 8.61 2.36
CA ILE A 183 11.51 8.49 1.64
C ILE A 183 11.57 9.49 0.47
N LEU A 184 11.57 8.96 -0.75
CA LEU A 184 11.62 9.73 -1.98
C LEU A 184 10.25 10.34 -2.31
N GLY A 185 9.18 9.64 -1.97
CA GLY A 185 7.81 10.06 -2.16
C GLY A 185 6.82 9.03 -1.65
N ALA A 186 5.55 9.41 -1.58
CA ALA A 186 4.45 8.51 -1.27
C ALA A 186 3.28 8.82 -2.20
N GLU A 187 2.68 7.79 -2.79
CA GLU A 187 1.60 7.94 -3.77
C GLU A 187 0.49 6.91 -3.50
N ILE A 188 -0.76 7.31 -3.68
CA ILE A 188 -1.93 6.42 -3.61
C ILE A 188 -2.05 5.70 -4.96
N VAL A 189 -2.08 4.36 -4.96
CA VAL A 189 -2.04 3.55 -6.20
C VAL A 189 -3.36 2.85 -6.58
N SER A 190 -4.41 2.89 -5.73
CA SER A 190 -5.79 2.33 -5.99
C SER A 190 -5.87 0.82 -6.32
N ASP A 191 -7.04 0.16 -6.40
CA ASP A 191 -8.05 -0.12 -5.36
C ASP A 191 -7.99 -1.63 -5.06
N GLY A 192 -7.40 -2.05 -3.93
CA GLY A 192 -7.46 -3.46 -3.50
C GLY A 192 -6.68 -4.49 -4.34
N ALA A 193 -6.04 -4.11 -5.45
CA ALA A 193 -5.09 -4.97 -6.13
C ALA A 193 -3.73 -4.85 -5.45
N SER A 194 -3.37 -5.86 -4.66
CA SER A 194 -1.95 -6.14 -4.40
C SER A 194 -1.23 -6.05 -5.75
N PRO A 195 -0.10 -5.31 -5.89
CA PRO A 195 0.72 -5.50 -7.06
C PRO A 195 0.94 -7.00 -7.16
N ALA A 196 0.59 -7.59 -8.31
CA ALA A 196 0.93 -8.99 -8.54
C ALA A 196 2.41 -9.14 -8.18
N PRO A 197 2.81 -10.20 -7.45
CA PRO A 197 4.21 -10.45 -7.20
C PRO A 197 4.91 -10.31 -8.54
N GLN A 198 5.75 -9.27 -8.68
CA GLN A 198 6.63 -9.21 -9.83
C GLN A 198 7.50 -10.44 -9.65
N GLU A 199 7.21 -11.50 -10.42
CA GLU A 199 8.16 -12.58 -10.62
C GLU A 199 9.45 -11.89 -11.02
N GLN A 200 10.40 -11.85 -10.09
CA GLN A 200 11.77 -11.60 -10.45
C GLN A 200 12.07 -12.64 -11.51
N GLN A 201 12.23 -12.20 -12.76
CA GLN A 201 12.87 -13.00 -13.76
C GLN A 201 14.25 -13.33 -13.18
N VAL A 202 14.34 -14.51 -12.56
CA VAL A 202 15.61 -15.14 -12.27
C VAL A 202 16.14 -15.45 -13.65
N GLU A 203 16.95 -14.54 -14.17
CA GLU A 203 17.74 -14.79 -15.36
C GLU A 203 18.52 -16.07 -15.06
N GLU A 204 18.14 -17.15 -15.72
CA GLU A 204 18.73 -18.46 -15.53
C GLU A 204 20.23 -18.30 -15.74
N PRO A 205 21.09 -18.73 -14.79
CA PRO A 205 22.52 -18.56 -14.95
C PRO A 205 22.94 -19.22 -16.26
N PRO A 206 23.82 -18.57 -17.05
CA PRO A 206 24.19 -19.08 -18.36
C PRO A 206 24.69 -20.52 -18.22
N PRO A 207 24.30 -21.42 -19.15
CA PRO A 207 24.67 -22.82 -19.07
C PRO A 207 26.20 -22.93 -18.95
N PRO A 208 26.71 -23.82 -18.07
CA PRO A 208 28.13 -23.94 -17.85
C PRO A 208 28.83 -24.24 -19.18
N THR A 209 29.84 -23.43 -19.50
CA THR A 209 30.68 -23.60 -20.69
C THR A 209 31.14 -25.06 -20.78
N PRO A 210 30.97 -25.74 -21.93
CA PRO A 210 31.43 -27.11 -22.08
C PRO A 210 32.93 -27.19 -21.80
N GLN A 211 33.31 -27.87 -20.72
CA GLN A 211 34.71 -28.14 -20.46
C GLN A 211 35.26 -29.06 -21.56
N PRO A 212 36.43 -28.77 -22.14
CA PRO A 212 37.03 -29.65 -23.14
C PRO A 212 37.29 -31.02 -22.52
N ARG A 213 36.66 -32.05 -23.09
CA ARG A 213 36.91 -33.45 -22.70
C ARG A 213 38.40 -33.73 -22.86
N SER A 214 39.10 -33.98 -21.75
CA SER A 214 40.46 -34.50 -21.76
C SER A 214 40.47 -35.80 -22.58
N ARG A 215 41.19 -35.81 -23.70
CA ARG A 215 41.44 -37.03 -24.47
C ARG A 215 42.09 -38.06 -23.55
N ARG A 216 41.36 -39.14 -23.26
CA ARG A 216 41.84 -40.32 -22.56
C ARG A 216 43.01 -40.89 -23.35
N GLY A 217 44.21 -40.82 -22.78
CA GLY A 217 45.42 -41.42 -23.33
C GLY A 217 45.23 -42.92 -23.52
N THR A 218 45.61 -43.41 -24.69
CA THR A 218 45.73 -44.82 -25.01
C THR A 218 46.77 -45.47 -24.10
N ARG A 219 46.32 -46.36 -23.21
CA ARG A 219 47.18 -47.19 -22.36
C ARG A 219 47.67 -48.36 -23.22
N SER A 220 48.93 -48.34 -23.60
CA SER A 220 49.62 -49.48 -24.19
C SER A 220 49.83 -50.56 -23.12
N SER A 221 49.49 -51.79 -23.49
CA SER A 221 49.72 -53.01 -22.75
C SER A 221 51.21 -53.37 -22.75
N GLN A 222 51.81 -53.50 -21.57
CA GLN A 222 53.02 -54.29 -21.37
C GLN A 222 52.79 -55.28 -20.24
N THR A 223 53.02 -56.54 -20.58
CA THR A 223 52.96 -57.76 -19.77
C THR A 223 54.27 -57.94 -18.98
N SER A 224 54.14 -58.18 -17.66
CA SER A 224 54.84 -59.14 -16.75
C SER A 224 56.37 -59.39 -16.89
N PRO A 225 57.13 -59.65 -15.78
CA PRO A 225 56.78 -60.70 -14.81
C PRO A 225 57.09 -60.47 -13.31
N VAL A 226 56.24 -61.09 -12.50
CA VAL A 226 56.47 -61.93 -11.30
C VAL A 226 57.78 -61.71 -10.51
N GLN A 227 57.64 -61.24 -9.27
CA GLN A 227 58.59 -61.52 -8.19
C GLN A 227 57.85 -62.12 -6.98
N GLN A 228 58.44 -63.19 -6.48
CA GLN A 228 57.94 -64.09 -5.44
C GLN A 228 57.92 -63.42 -4.06
N GLU A 229 56.85 -63.68 -3.31
CA GLU A 229 56.74 -63.41 -1.88
C GLU A 229 57.74 -64.26 -1.07
N LYS A 230 58.33 -63.65 -0.04
CA LYS A 230 59.02 -64.32 1.06
C LYS A 230 58.29 -63.96 2.36
N PRO A 231 57.82 -64.91 3.18
CA PRO A 231 57.06 -64.61 4.39
C PRO A 231 57.95 -64.73 5.63
N GLN A 232 58.04 -63.69 6.44
CA GLN A 232 58.59 -63.68 7.81
C GLN A 232 58.07 -62.40 8.49
N ASP A 233 57.70 -62.31 9.76
CA ASP A 233 57.47 -63.25 10.84
C ASP A 233 56.75 -62.43 11.93
N SER A 234 56.08 -63.16 12.81
CA SER A 234 55.43 -62.77 14.05
C SER A 234 56.17 -61.75 14.94
N GLY A 235 55.41 -60.95 15.70
CA GLY A 235 55.97 -60.21 16.82
C GLY A 235 55.03 -59.20 17.50
N PHE A 236 54.24 -59.72 18.45
CA PHE A 236 53.59 -59.06 19.60
C PHE A 236 52.58 -57.92 19.40
#